data_AF-A0AAN9T364-F1
#
_entry.id   AF-A0AAN9T364-F1
#
_cell.length_a   1.000
_cell.length_b   1.000
_cell.length_c   1.000
_cell.angle_alpha   90.00
_cell.angle_beta   90.00
_cell.angle_gamma   90.00
#
_symmetry.space_group_name_H-M   'P 1'
#
loop_
_entity.id
_entity.type
_entity.pdbx_description
1 polymer ?
#
loop_
_entity_poly.entity_id
_entity_poly.type
_entity_poly.pdbx_seq_one_letter_code
_entity_poly.pdbx_strand_id
1 'polypeptide(L)' 'MEKGARAYAEVLRLTRLLPKESRGYYAKYARENFVNYRDADPSDFAHLFQRTYTHSVWLLQKYSIDKSAADKLKQICSA' A
#
# COMPACT_ATOMS: atom_id res chain seq x y z
N MET A 1 -10.01 13.68 -3.18
CA MET A 1 -9.44 12.33 -3.36
C MET A 1 -9.80 11.52 -2.13
N GLU A 2 -10.67 10.52 -2.28
CA GLU A 2 -11.04 9.60 -1.19
C GLU A 2 -9.79 8.92 -0.61
N LYS A 3 -9.82 8.62 0.70
CA LYS A 3 -8.69 8.04 1.48
C LYS A 3 -8.06 6.83 0.77
N GLY A 4 -8.88 5.97 0.16
CA GLY A 4 -8.44 4.82 -0.64
C GLY A 4 -7.54 5.19 -1.83
N ALA A 5 -7.90 6.22 -2.61
CA ALA A 5 -7.09 6.68 -3.74
C ALA A 5 -5.74 7.25 -3.30
N ARG A 6 -5.70 7.94 -2.14
CA ARG A 6 -4.46 8.45 -1.54
C ARG A 6 -3.55 7.30 -1.10
N ALA A 7 -4.12 6.28 -0.44
CA ALA A 7 -3.37 5.10 -0.02
C ALA A 7 -2.81 4.34 -1.23
N TYR A 8 -3.63 4.13 -2.27
CA TYR A 8 -3.20 3.47 -3.50
C TYR A 8 -2.04 4.20 -4.19
N ALA A 9 -2.17 5.52 -4.36
CA ALA A 9 -1.12 6.33 -4.97
C ALA A 9 0.20 6.24 -4.18
N GLU A 10 0.13 6.20 -2.86
CA GLU A 10 1.32 6.08 -2.01
C GLU A 10 1.94 4.69 -2.08
N VAL A 11 1.13 3.61 -2.09
CA VAL A 11 1.62 2.25 -2.35
C VAL A 11 2.38 2.19 -3.68
N LEU A 12 1.84 2.79 -4.76
CA LEU A 12 2.53 2.85 -6.04
C LEU A 12 3.85 3.62 -5.96
N ARG A 13 3.96 4.67 -5.14
CA ARG A 13 5.25 5.35 -4.90
C ARG A 13 6.25 4.42 -4.21
N LEU A 14 5.83 3.69 -3.19
CA LEU A 14 6.68 2.73 -2.50
C LEU A 14 7.18 1.62 -3.44
N THR A 15 6.35 1.14 -4.37
CA THR A 15 6.78 0.13 -5.36
C THR A 15 7.93 0.61 -6.25
N ARG A 16 8.11 1.93 -6.42
CA ARG A 16 9.24 2.50 -7.20
C ARG A 16 10.58 2.41 -6.48
N LEU A 17 10.57 2.24 -5.15
CA LEU A 17 11.78 2.07 -4.34
C LEU A 17 12.35 0.63 -4.46
N LEU A 18 11.54 -0.32 -4.91
CA LEU A 18 11.94 -1.71 -5.06
C LEU A 18 12.94 -1.90 -6.22
N PRO A 19 13.65 -3.05 -6.26
CA PRO A 19 14.45 -3.44 -7.42
C PRO A 19 13.63 -3.43 -8.72
N LYS A 20 14.25 -3.03 -9.84
CA LYS A 20 13.54 -2.76 -11.11
C LYS A 20 12.70 -3.95 -11.59
N GLU A 21 13.25 -5.14 -11.45
CA GLU A 21 12.66 -6.42 -11.83
C GLU A 21 11.42 -6.80 -11.02
N SER A 22 11.27 -6.31 -9.78
CA SER A 22 10.14 -6.64 -8.91
C SER A 22 9.01 -5.60 -8.97
N ARG A 23 9.28 -4.38 -9.44
CA ARG A 23 8.30 -3.27 -9.46
C ARG A 23 7.02 -3.65 -10.19
N GLY A 24 7.14 -4.28 -11.37
CA GLY A 24 6.00 -4.65 -12.20
C GLY A 24 5.07 -5.63 -11.50
N TYR A 25 5.64 -6.65 -10.86
CA TYR A 25 4.89 -7.63 -10.07
C TYR A 25 4.12 -6.96 -8.92
N TYR A 26 4.80 -6.14 -8.11
CA TYR A 26 4.17 -5.52 -6.94
C TYR A 26 3.18 -4.40 -7.28
N ALA A 27 3.41 -3.66 -8.37
CA ALA A 27 2.44 -2.69 -8.87
C ALA A 27 1.16 -3.37 -9.37
N LYS A 28 1.28 -4.51 -10.07
CA LYS A 28 0.14 -5.34 -10.46
C LYS A 28 -0.61 -5.87 -9.23
N TYR A 29 0.11 -6.47 -8.28
CA TYR A 29 -0.47 -7.01 -7.05
C TYR A 29 -1.22 -5.93 -6.24
N ALA A 30 -0.66 -4.72 -6.14
CA ALA A 30 -1.33 -3.60 -5.49
C ALA A 30 -2.63 -3.22 -6.20
N ARG A 31 -2.61 -3.14 -7.55
CA ARG A 31 -3.83 -2.85 -8.33
C ARG A 31 -4.91 -3.91 -8.09
N GLU A 32 -4.57 -5.18 -8.14
CA GLU A 32 -5.52 -6.29 -7.93
C GLU A 32 -6.16 -6.22 -6.54
N ASN A 33 -5.38 -5.97 -5.49
CA ASN A 33 -5.91 -5.84 -4.13
C ASN A 33 -6.86 -4.65 -4.00
N PHE A 34 -6.50 -3.47 -4.50
CA PHE A 34 -7.36 -2.28 -4.41
C PHE A 34 -8.63 -2.39 -5.25
N VAL A 35 -8.59 -3.10 -6.39
CA VAL A 35 -9.80 -3.38 -7.19
C VAL A 35 -10.76 -4.26 -6.42
N ASN A 36 -10.26 -5.25 -5.68
CA ASN A 36 -11.09 -6.13 -4.85
C ASN A 36 -11.78 -5.40 -3.69
N TYR A 37 -11.33 -4.20 -3.32
CA TYR A 37 -11.92 -3.39 -2.25
C TYR A 37 -13.04 -2.46 -2.73
N ARG A 38 -13.33 -2.43 -4.04
CA ARG A 38 -14.36 -1.55 -4.62
C ARG A 38 -15.74 -1.75 -4.00
N ASP A 39 -16.07 -3.01 -3.74
CA ASP A 39 -17.38 -3.42 -3.22
C ASP A 39 -17.29 -3.86 -1.74
N ALA A 40 -16.20 -3.49 -1.06
CA ALA A 40 -16.02 -3.82 0.35
C ALA A 40 -16.94 -2.99 1.25
N ASP A 41 -17.40 -3.59 2.34
CA ASP A 41 -18.25 -2.90 3.31
C ASP A 41 -17.44 -1.78 4.00
N PRO A 42 -18.01 -0.58 4.20
CA PRO A 42 -17.34 0.50 4.93
C PRO A 42 -16.81 0.09 6.31
N SER A 43 -17.45 -0.87 6.99
CA SER A 43 -17.00 -1.41 8.28
C SER A 43 -15.64 -2.13 8.19
N ASP A 44 -15.26 -2.65 7.02
CA ASP A 44 -13.98 -3.32 6.78
C ASP A 44 -12.84 -2.35 6.49
N PHE A 45 -13.13 -1.08 6.16
CA PHE A 45 -12.13 -0.14 5.65
C PHE A 45 -10.96 0.06 6.62
N ALA A 46 -11.24 0.16 7.92
CA ALA A 46 -10.21 0.31 8.94
C ALA A 46 -9.21 -0.87 8.90
N HIS A 47 -9.73 -2.09 8.79
CA HIS A 47 -8.90 -3.30 8.68
C HIS A 47 -8.14 -3.34 7.35
N LEU A 48 -8.76 -2.95 6.24
CA LEU A 48 -8.10 -2.90 4.92
C LEU A 48 -6.97 -1.87 4.87
N PHE A 49 -7.14 -0.70 5.48
CA PHE A 49 -6.07 0.31 5.59
C PHE A 49 -4.92 -0.18 6.46
N GLN A 50 -5.22 -0.83 7.58
CA GLN A 50 -4.21 -1.42 8.46
C GLN A 50 -3.41 -2.50 7.70
N ARG A 51 -4.10 -3.41 6.99
CA ARG A 51 -3.47 -4.46 6.19
C ARG A 51 -2.60 -3.89 5.08
N THR A 52 -3.07 -2.85 4.39
CA THR A 52 -2.32 -2.14 3.34
C THR A 52 -1.00 -1.59 3.88
N TYR A 53 -1.03 -0.95 5.05
CA TYR A 53 0.18 -0.43 5.69
C TYR A 53 1.13 -1.56 6.10
N THR A 54 0.63 -2.59 6.79
CA THR A 54 1.43 -3.74 7.23
C THR A 54 2.12 -4.45 6.06
N HIS A 55 1.38 -4.73 4.98
CA HIS A 55 1.95 -5.36 3.79
C HIS A 55 3.02 -4.50 3.12
N SER A 56 2.81 -3.18 3.07
CA SER A 56 3.76 -2.25 2.48
C SER A 56 5.06 -2.22 3.30
N VAL A 57 4.97 -2.17 4.62
CA VAL A 57 6.15 -2.23 5.51
C VAL A 57 6.90 -3.55 5.35
N TRP A 58 6.18 -4.68 5.34
CA TRP A 58 6.79 -5.99 5.12
C TRP A 58 7.55 -6.04 3.79
N LEU A 59 6.96 -5.48 2.73
CA LEU A 59 7.57 -5.43 1.41
C LEU A 59 8.84 -4.58 1.40
N LEU A 60 8.84 -3.42 2.06
CA LEU A 60 10.04 -2.59 2.21
C LEU A 60 11.16 -3.35 2.94
N GLN A 61 10.82 -3.99 4.07
CA GLN A 61 11.76 -4.78 4.86
C GLN A 61 12.33 -5.97 4.07
N LYS A 62 11.51 -6.65 3.25
CA LYS A 62 11.96 -7.74 2.37
C LYS A 62 13.12 -7.31 1.46
N TYR A 63 13.16 -6.05 1.04
CA TYR A 63 14.21 -5.49 0.18
C TYR A 63 15.19 -4.59 0.95
N SER A 64 15.25 -4.70 2.28
CA SER A 64 16.13 -3.90 3.14
C SER A 64 15.95 -2.39 2.98
N ILE A 65 14.76 -1.94 2.60
CA ILE A 65 14.40 -0.51 2.51
C ILE A 65 13.89 -0.06 3.88
N ASP A 66 14.34 1.12 4.32
CA ASP A 66 13.95 1.67 5.60
C ASP A 66 12.42 1.87 5.70
N LYS A 67 11.84 1.48 6.85
CA LYS A 67 10.41 1.56 7.11
C LYS A 67 9.86 2.99 7.08
N SER A 68 10.69 3.99 7.36
CA SER A 68 10.32 5.42 7.34
C SER A 68 9.86 5.88 5.96
N ALA A 69 10.25 5.18 4.89
CA ALA A 69 9.71 5.42 3.56
C ALA A 69 8.16 5.29 3.52
N ALA A 70 7.57 4.48 4.41
CA ALA A 70 6.12 4.31 4.53
C ALA A 70 5.44 5.27 5.53
N ASP A 71 6.12 6.26 6.09
CA ASP A 71 5.52 7.17 7.10
C ASP A 71 4.31 7.93 6.55
N LYS A 72 4.38 8.36 5.29
CA LYS A 72 3.24 9.00 4.62
C LYS A 72 2.07 8.03 4.43
N LEU A 73 2.34 6.77 4.11
CA LEU A 73 1.30 5.75 4.02
C LEU A 73 0.67 5.48 5.38
N LYS A 74 1.47 5.44 6.46
CA LYS A 74 0.99 5.32 7.83
C LYS A 74 0.00 6.43 8.18
N GLN A 75 0.37 7.68 7.90
CA GLN A 75 -0.51 8.83 8.13
C GLN A 75 -1.82 8.71 7.35
N ILE A 76 -1.78 8.27 6.10
CA ILE A 76 -2.98 8.10 5.28
C ILE A 76 -3.86 6.97 5.81
N CYS A 77 -3.29 5.84 6.24
CA CYS A 77 -4.07 4.69 6.69
C CYS A 77 -4.64 4.88 8.11
N SER A 78 -3.92 5.57 8.99
CA SER A 78 -4.29 5.78 10.39
C SER A 78 -5.18 7.00 10.66
N ALA A 79 -5.22 7.99 9.76
CA ALA A 79 -6.11 9.16 9.86
C ALA A 79 -7.54 8.83 9.43
#